data_AF-F3QJJ6-F1
#
_entry.id   AF-F3QJJ6-F1
#
_cell.length_a   1.000
_cell.length_b   1.000
_cell.length_c   1.000
_cell.angle_alpha   90.00
_cell.angle_beta   90.00
_cell.angle_gamma   90.00
#
_symmetry.space_group_name_H-M   'P 1'
#
loop_
_entity.id
_entity.type
_entity.pdbx_description
1 polymer ?
#
loop_
_entity_poly.entity_id
_entity_poly.type
_entity_poly.pdbx_seq_one_letter_code
_entity_poly.pdbx_strand_id
1 'polypeptide(L)'
;MKESFKKPSVSQEKIMATKTKWFFFWLISGSFLAGILAVCFVVSAVNWLGSETFCSTGCHTMNGVAYAWKQGSHARTPSGKTADCSDCHLYNASENTLGPLGYISLLGHKIVAASHSAYGQVIGHFATPTQWVEQRPGVEAQEKQWFVDNNYHTCRGCHDLSRMYDPKNPSIGAWHALYQDQPLDCLACHKDVGHNYKQVDAYIDANHAYPPLDEAWVFPVAATTSASPMPPQNLTPEQLKKDALPWTPSSVSSASTSAAQNAPVNQSKDVQQIANELNQKITQPITPNAQNASPASAPKAQATTTASTPAKSTAQ
;
A
#
# COMPACT_ATOMS: atom_id res chain seq x y z
N MET A 1 -0.06 24.08 70.68
CA MET A 1 -1.41 23.50 70.50
C MET A 1 -1.25 22.09 69.98
N LYS A 2 -1.57 21.07 70.79
CA LYS A 2 -1.59 19.67 70.36
C LYS A 2 -3.00 19.40 69.85
N GLU A 3 -3.19 19.31 68.54
CA GLU A 3 -4.48 18.85 68.00
C GLU A 3 -4.66 17.37 68.31
N SER A 4 -5.67 17.05 69.11
CA SER A 4 -6.09 15.69 69.39
C SER A 4 -6.72 15.09 68.13
N PHE A 5 -5.93 14.32 67.38
CA PHE A 5 -6.43 13.48 66.29
C PHE A 5 -7.41 12.44 66.84
N LYS A 6 -8.71 12.73 66.75
CA LYS A 6 -9.78 11.81 67.14
C LYS A 6 -9.83 10.69 66.10
N LYS A 7 -9.46 9.47 66.50
CA LYS A 7 -9.54 8.29 65.62
C LYS A 7 -10.99 8.08 65.15
N PRO A 8 -11.21 7.79 63.86
CA PRO A 8 -12.54 7.54 63.33
C PRO A 8 -13.18 6.34 64.03
N SER A 9 -14.51 6.37 64.20
CA SER A 9 -15.23 5.23 64.76
C SER A 9 -15.23 4.05 63.79
N VAL A 10 -15.39 2.82 64.29
CA VAL A 10 -15.42 1.59 63.48
C VAL A 10 -16.47 1.65 62.36
N SER A 11 -17.58 2.39 62.52
CA SER A 11 -18.56 2.57 61.44
C SER A 11 -18.07 3.52 60.34
N GLN A 12 -17.34 4.58 60.70
CA GLN A 12 -16.74 5.53 59.76
C GLN A 12 -15.63 4.86 58.93
N GLU A 13 -14.82 4.01 59.53
CA GLU A 13 -13.81 3.21 58.80
C GLU A 13 -14.47 2.25 57.78
N LYS A 14 -15.56 1.56 58.16
CA LYS A 14 -16.29 0.67 57.24
C LYS A 14 -16.94 1.41 56.07
N ILE A 15 -17.50 2.60 56.31
CA ILE A 15 -18.10 3.44 55.26
C ILE A 15 -17.03 3.98 54.33
N MET A 16 -15.92 4.50 54.85
CA MET A 16 -14.79 4.98 54.02
C MET A 16 -14.20 3.83 53.20
N ALA A 17 -13.96 2.66 53.79
CA ALA A 17 -13.47 1.49 53.07
C ALA A 17 -14.43 1.04 51.96
N THR A 18 -15.73 1.12 52.17
CA THR A 18 -16.75 0.78 51.15
C THR A 18 -16.77 1.81 50.01
N LYS A 19 -16.75 3.12 50.34
CA LYS A 19 -16.68 4.19 49.34
C LYS A 19 -15.39 4.14 48.51
N THR A 20 -14.26 3.87 49.15
CA THR A 20 -12.96 3.69 48.48
C THR A 20 -12.97 2.47 47.55
N LYS A 21 -13.57 1.34 47.96
CA LYS A 21 -13.74 0.16 47.10
C LYS A 21 -14.57 0.46 45.86
N TRP A 22 -15.70 1.16 46.01
CA TRP A 22 -16.54 1.55 44.88
C TRP A 22 -15.85 2.59 43.97
N PHE A 23 -15.10 3.53 44.55
CA PHE A 23 -14.30 4.48 43.77
C PHE A 23 -13.28 3.77 42.88
N PHE A 24 -12.48 2.84 43.43
CA PHE A 24 -11.52 2.07 42.63
C PHE A 24 -12.21 1.17 41.61
N PHE A 25 -13.35 0.57 41.96
CA PHE A 25 -14.16 -0.22 41.01
C PHE A 25 -14.60 0.62 39.80
N TRP A 26 -15.16 1.81 40.02
CA TRP A 26 -15.55 2.70 38.94
C TRP A 26 -14.36 3.23 38.14
N LEU A 27 -13.22 3.50 38.79
CA LEU A 27 -12.00 3.93 38.11
C LEU A 27 -11.46 2.84 37.18
N ILE A 28 -11.34 1.60 37.67
CA ILE A 28 -10.87 0.46 36.88
C ILE A 28 -11.85 0.18 35.74
N SER A 29 -13.16 0.15 36.03
CA SER A 29 -14.19 -0.11 35.03
C SER A 29 -14.23 0.99 33.96
N GLY A 30 -14.12 2.25 34.36
CA GLY A 30 -14.07 3.39 33.44
C GLY A 30 -12.81 3.36 32.57
N SER A 31 -11.65 3.04 33.14
CA SER A 31 -10.39 2.92 32.39
C SER A 31 -10.42 1.75 31.41
N PHE A 32 -11.02 0.63 31.80
CA PHE A 32 -11.21 -0.52 30.92
C PHE A 32 -12.12 -0.20 29.74
N LEU A 33 -13.25 0.46 29.99
CA LEU A 33 -14.15 0.91 28.92
C LEU A 33 -13.45 1.91 27.98
N ALA A 34 -12.72 2.89 28.54
CA ALA A 34 -11.94 3.83 27.75
C ALA A 34 -10.89 3.12 26.88
N GLY A 35 -10.22 2.09 27.41
CA GLY A 35 -9.27 1.27 26.67
C GLY A 35 -9.90 0.53 25.49
N ILE A 36 -11.07 -0.09 25.70
CA ILE A 36 -11.82 -0.75 24.61
C ILE A 36 -12.17 0.26 23.52
N LEU A 37 -12.74 1.41 23.90
CA LEU A 37 -13.12 2.44 22.94
C LEU A 37 -11.91 2.97 22.16
N ALA A 38 -10.77 3.16 22.81
CA ALA A 38 -9.54 3.58 22.17
C ALA A 38 -9.05 2.54 21.14
N VAL A 39 -9.05 1.25 21.50
CA VAL A 39 -8.67 0.18 20.57
C VAL A 39 -9.63 0.09 19.39
N CYS A 40 -10.94 0.11 19.65
CA CYS A 40 -11.95 0.10 18.59
C CYS A 40 -11.77 1.28 17.63
N PHE A 41 -11.49 2.47 18.17
CA PHE A 41 -11.23 3.66 17.37
C PHE A 41 -9.98 3.50 16.49
N VAL A 42 -8.85 3.08 17.08
CA VAL A 42 -7.59 2.91 16.34
C VAL A 42 -7.74 1.87 15.23
N VAL A 43 -8.33 0.71 15.52
CA VAL A 43 -8.54 -0.35 14.51
C VAL A 43 -9.45 0.15 13.38
N SER A 44 -10.55 0.84 13.72
CA SER A 44 -11.45 1.41 12.70
C SER A 44 -10.75 2.45 11.82
N ALA A 45 -9.92 3.31 12.42
CA ALA A 45 -9.15 4.30 11.68
C ALA A 45 -8.13 3.65 10.74
N VAL A 46 -7.42 2.62 11.20
CA VAL A 46 -6.44 1.88 10.39
C VAL A 46 -7.12 1.25 9.16
N ASN A 47 -8.27 0.61 9.36
CA ASN A 47 -9.04 0.00 8.28
C ASN A 47 -9.58 1.05 7.30
N TRP A 48 -10.16 2.14 7.80
CA TRP A 48 -10.66 3.22 6.94
C TRP A 48 -9.54 3.85 6.10
N LEU A 49 -8.37 4.10 6.70
CA LEU A 49 -7.17 4.60 6.02
C LEU A 49 -6.54 3.59 5.04
N GLY A 50 -7.07 2.37 4.93
CA GLY A 50 -6.67 1.38 3.91
C GLY A 50 -7.74 1.14 2.84
N SER A 51 -8.96 1.65 3.06
CA SER A 51 -10.09 1.44 2.16
C SER A 51 -9.92 2.12 0.81
N GLU A 52 -10.60 1.59 -0.21
CA GLU A 52 -10.67 2.22 -1.54
C GLU A 52 -11.22 3.65 -1.47
N THR A 53 -12.13 3.94 -0.54
CA THR A 53 -12.72 5.29 -0.38
C THR A 53 -11.66 6.30 0.04
N PHE A 54 -10.87 5.99 1.07
CA PHE A 54 -9.81 6.89 1.51
C PHE A 54 -8.73 7.04 0.45
N CYS A 55 -8.24 5.93 -0.11
CA CYS A 55 -7.18 5.95 -1.12
C CYS A 55 -7.61 6.69 -2.40
N SER A 56 -8.87 6.53 -2.85
CA SER A 56 -9.35 7.15 -4.09
C SER A 56 -9.72 8.63 -3.95
N THR A 57 -10.08 9.09 -2.75
CA THR A 57 -10.60 10.45 -2.54
C THR A 57 -9.69 11.32 -1.68
N GLY A 58 -8.77 10.73 -0.92
CA GLY A 58 -7.91 11.43 0.02
C GLY A 58 -6.87 12.32 -0.66
N CYS A 59 -6.44 11.99 -1.87
CA CYS A 59 -5.48 12.76 -2.65
C CYS A 59 -5.81 12.67 -4.16
N HIS A 60 -5.79 13.80 -4.87
CA HIS A 60 -6.03 13.84 -6.32
C HIS A 60 -5.01 13.03 -7.13
N THR A 61 -3.83 12.80 -6.56
CA THR A 61 -2.73 12.02 -7.17
C THR A 61 -3.07 10.53 -7.30
N MET A 62 -4.11 10.07 -6.61
CA MET A 62 -4.62 8.70 -6.69
C MET A 62 -5.74 8.53 -7.73
N ASN A 63 -6.22 9.60 -8.37
CA ASN A 63 -7.35 9.52 -9.30
C ASN A 63 -7.08 8.56 -10.48
N GLY A 64 -5.89 8.64 -11.09
CA GLY A 64 -5.51 7.72 -12.16
C GLY A 64 -5.47 6.25 -11.70
N VAL A 65 -4.90 6.01 -10.52
CA VAL A 65 -4.81 4.68 -9.89
C VAL A 65 -6.20 4.12 -9.60
N ALA A 66 -7.06 4.92 -8.95
CA ALA A 66 -8.42 4.56 -8.60
C ALA A 66 -9.27 4.27 -9.83
N TYR A 67 -9.15 5.08 -10.89
CA TYR A 67 -9.85 4.81 -12.15
C TYR A 67 -9.41 3.45 -12.73
N ALA A 68 -8.10 3.21 -12.84
CA ALA A 68 -7.57 1.98 -13.39
C ALA A 68 -7.95 0.75 -12.55
N TRP A 69 -7.94 0.87 -11.22
CA TRP A 69 -8.38 -0.18 -10.30
C TRP A 69 -9.87 -0.50 -10.48
N LYS A 70 -10.74 0.50 -10.62
CA LYS A 70 -12.18 0.30 -10.87
C LYS A 70 -12.48 -0.44 -12.17
N GLN A 71 -11.54 -0.46 -13.13
CA GLN A 71 -11.62 -1.28 -14.35
C GLN A 71 -10.98 -2.68 -14.17
N GLY A 72 -10.29 -2.93 -13.06
CA GLY A 72 -9.58 -4.16 -12.78
C GLY A 72 -10.48 -5.30 -12.29
N SER A 73 -9.94 -6.53 -12.38
CA SER A 73 -10.64 -7.76 -11.96
C SER A 73 -10.85 -7.85 -10.45
N HIS A 74 -10.10 -7.08 -9.65
CA HIS A 74 -10.23 -7.06 -8.18
C HIS A 74 -11.25 -6.04 -7.67
N ALA A 75 -11.59 -5.01 -8.47
CA ALA A 75 -12.68 -4.09 -8.17
C ALA A 75 -14.03 -4.59 -8.70
N ARG A 76 -14.04 -5.16 -9.91
CA ARG A 76 -15.24 -5.71 -10.57
C ARG A 76 -15.21 -7.24 -10.53
N THR A 77 -15.60 -7.80 -9.39
CA THR A 77 -15.58 -9.26 -9.21
C THR A 77 -16.94 -9.88 -9.53
N PRO A 78 -16.99 -11.12 -10.07
CA PRO A 78 -18.25 -11.86 -10.26
C PRO A 78 -19.01 -12.15 -8.96
N SER A 79 -18.30 -12.19 -7.83
CA SER A 79 -18.89 -12.42 -6.50
C SER A 79 -19.49 -11.15 -5.88
N GLY A 80 -19.18 -9.96 -6.43
CA GLY A 80 -19.54 -8.67 -5.83
C GLY A 80 -18.71 -8.29 -4.60
N LYS A 81 -17.74 -9.12 -4.18
CA LYS A 81 -16.77 -8.76 -3.14
C LYS A 81 -15.52 -8.16 -3.79
N THR A 82 -15.22 -6.92 -3.45
CA THR A 82 -14.03 -6.21 -3.93
C THR A 82 -12.83 -6.45 -3.02
N ALA A 83 -11.62 -6.43 -3.58
CA ALA A 83 -10.38 -6.29 -2.81
C ALA A 83 -9.99 -4.81 -2.75
N ASP A 84 -9.86 -4.29 -1.53
CA ASP A 84 -9.49 -2.90 -1.27
C ASP A 84 -8.03 -2.62 -1.65
N CYS A 85 -7.66 -1.33 -1.75
CA CYS A 85 -6.30 -0.92 -2.08
C CYS A 85 -5.27 -1.54 -1.12
N SER A 86 -5.56 -1.55 0.19
CA SER A 86 -4.65 -2.11 1.18
C SER A 86 -4.48 -3.63 1.05
N ASP A 87 -5.48 -4.36 0.56
CA ASP A 87 -5.40 -5.83 0.49
C ASP A 87 -4.22 -6.29 -0.37
N CYS A 88 -3.85 -5.51 -1.40
CA CYS A 88 -2.68 -5.77 -2.24
C CYS A 88 -1.44 -4.99 -1.79
N HIS A 89 -1.59 -3.70 -1.45
CA HIS A 89 -0.46 -2.76 -1.23
C HIS A 89 0.00 -2.65 0.22
N LEU A 90 -0.60 -3.40 1.16
CA LEU A 90 -0.20 -3.41 2.54
C LEU A 90 0.17 -4.83 2.98
N TYR A 91 1.42 -5.02 3.38
CA TYR A 91 1.91 -6.29 3.91
C TYR A 91 0.97 -6.85 4.97
N ASN A 92 0.65 -8.14 4.87
CA ASN A 92 -0.28 -8.86 5.74
C ASN A 92 -1.75 -8.42 5.70
N ALA A 93 -2.17 -7.46 4.86
CA ALA A 93 -3.58 -7.05 4.84
C ALA A 93 -4.51 -8.11 4.23
N SER A 94 -4.02 -8.90 3.28
CA SER A 94 -4.78 -9.99 2.66
C SER A 94 -4.81 -11.30 3.47
N GLU A 95 -4.13 -11.34 4.61
CA GLU A 95 -4.07 -12.54 5.43
C GLU A 95 -5.37 -12.71 6.23
N ASN A 96 -5.95 -13.91 6.17
CA ASN A 96 -7.25 -14.18 6.79
C ASN A 96 -7.16 -14.28 8.32
N THR A 97 -5.97 -14.54 8.85
CA THR A 97 -5.73 -14.64 10.30
C THR A 97 -4.49 -13.85 10.70
N LEU A 98 -4.67 -12.70 11.34
CA LEU A 98 -3.57 -11.87 11.83
C LEU A 98 -3.28 -12.10 13.31
N GLY A 99 -2.11 -12.65 13.59
CA GLY A 99 -1.55 -12.65 14.94
C GLY A 99 -1.05 -11.27 15.37
N PRO A 100 -0.73 -11.07 16.67
CA PRO A 100 -0.25 -9.79 17.18
C PRO A 100 0.98 -9.25 16.45
N LEU A 101 1.96 -10.12 16.16
CA LEU A 101 3.17 -9.74 15.41
C LEU A 101 2.86 -9.39 13.95
N GLY A 102 1.93 -10.12 13.32
CA GLY A 102 1.44 -9.82 11.97
C GLY A 102 0.80 -8.44 11.91
N TYR A 103 -0.04 -8.09 12.89
CA TYR A 103 -0.66 -6.77 12.97
C TYR A 103 0.37 -5.65 13.19
N ILE A 104 1.39 -5.86 14.04
CA ILE A 104 2.48 -4.88 14.22
C ILE A 104 3.23 -4.65 12.91
N SER A 105 3.54 -5.71 12.15
CA SER A 105 4.22 -5.58 10.85
C SER A 105 3.35 -4.86 9.80
N LEU A 106 2.04 -5.11 9.78
CA LEU A 106 1.09 -4.40 8.94
C LEU A 106 1.08 -2.90 9.27
N LEU A 107 1.00 -2.55 10.56
CA LEU A 107 1.06 -1.14 10.99
C LEU A 107 2.41 -0.49 10.63
N GLY A 108 3.52 -1.20 10.82
CA GLY A 108 4.85 -0.74 10.43
C GLY A 108 4.93 -0.42 8.93
N HIS A 109 4.48 -1.34 8.08
CA HIS A 109 4.44 -1.11 6.64
C HIS A 109 3.52 0.06 6.28
N LYS A 110 2.37 0.20 6.94
CA LYS A 110 1.42 1.30 6.72
C LYS A 110 2.06 2.65 7.00
N ILE A 111 2.82 2.76 8.10
CA ILE A 111 3.52 4.00 8.47
C ILE A 111 4.57 4.37 7.42
N VAL A 112 5.38 3.41 6.96
CA VAL A 112 6.39 3.65 5.94
C VAL A 112 5.76 4.08 4.62
N ALA A 113 4.79 3.32 4.12
CA ALA A 113 4.08 3.62 2.87
C ALA A 113 3.37 4.99 2.94
N ALA A 114 2.66 5.27 4.02
CA ALA A 114 1.99 6.57 4.21
C ALA A 114 2.99 7.73 4.27
N SER A 115 4.15 7.54 4.89
CA SER A 115 5.20 8.57 4.97
C SER A 115 5.78 8.89 3.60
N HIS A 116 6.02 7.87 2.77
CA HIS A 116 6.50 8.04 1.41
C HIS A 116 5.48 8.78 0.54
N SER A 117 4.21 8.39 0.60
CA SER A 117 3.13 9.06 -0.14
C SER A 117 2.92 10.51 0.33
N ALA A 118 2.94 10.76 1.64
CA ALA A 118 2.81 12.10 2.20
C ALA A 118 3.99 13.00 1.78
N TYR A 119 5.21 12.48 1.81
CA TYR A 119 6.39 13.21 1.35
C TYR A 119 6.27 13.56 -0.15
N GLY A 120 5.93 12.59 -0.99
CA GLY A 120 5.72 12.80 -2.43
C GLY A 120 4.64 13.84 -2.74
N GLN A 121 3.56 13.86 -1.95
CA GLN A 121 2.49 14.85 -2.05
C GLN A 121 2.97 16.25 -1.67
N VAL A 122 3.76 16.38 -0.59
CA VAL A 122 4.26 17.68 -0.09
C VAL A 122 5.26 18.31 -1.06
N ILE A 123 6.15 17.52 -1.67
CA ILE A 123 7.13 18.03 -2.65
C ILE A 123 6.55 18.23 -4.05
N GLY A 124 5.31 17.78 -4.31
CA GLY A 124 4.59 18.04 -5.56
C GLY A 124 5.02 17.16 -6.74
N HIS A 125 5.61 15.98 -6.48
CA HIS A 125 6.04 15.06 -7.54
C HIS A 125 4.87 14.68 -8.50
N PHE A 126 3.65 14.51 -7.99
CA PHE A 126 2.48 14.10 -8.78
C PHE A 126 1.44 15.21 -8.99
N ALA A 127 1.83 16.48 -8.93
CA ALA A 127 0.89 17.60 -8.85
C ALA A 127 -0.01 17.79 -10.09
N THR A 128 0.43 17.34 -11.27
CA THR A 128 -0.39 17.39 -12.50
C THR A 128 -0.54 16.00 -13.15
N PRO A 129 -1.61 15.78 -13.94
CA PRO A 129 -1.79 14.53 -14.68
C PRO A 129 -0.60 14.20 -15.61
N THR A 130 -0.02 15.21 -16.26
CA THR A 130 1.16 15.02 -17.12
C THR A 130 2.39 14.59 -16.32
N GLN A 131 2.66 15.24 -15.18
CA GLN A 131 3.74 14.81 -14.27
C GLN A 131 3.51 13.39 -13.74
N TRP A 132 2.24 13.03 -13.50
CA TRP A 132 1.89 11.70 -13.04
C TRP A 132 2.21 10.63 -14.09
N VAL A 133 1.88 10.86 -15.37
CA VAL A 133 2.25 9.93 -16.46
C VAL A 133 3.77 9.82 -16.60
N GLU A 134 4.50 10.93 -16.47
CA GLU A 134 5.96 10.95 -16.57
C GLU A 134 6.65 10.18 -15.43
N GLN A 135 6.16 10.31 -14.20
CA GLN A 135 6.81 9.76 -13.00
C GLN A 135 6.30 8.38 -12.60
N ARG A 136 5.07 8.02 -12.96
CA ARG A 136 4.44 6.73 -12.61
C ARG A 136 5.31 5.52 -12.94
N PRO A 137 5.98 5.41 -14.11
CA PRO A 137 6.77 4.22 -14.43
C PRO A 137 7.83 3.88 -13.38
N GLY A 138 8.43 4.89 -12.74
CA GLY A 138 9.40 4.70 -11.66
C GLY A 138 8.77 4.15 -10.39
N VAL A 139 7.60 4.67 -10.00
CA VAL A 139 6.86 4.19 -8.82
C VAL A 139 6.31 2.78 -9.06
N GLU A 140 5.81 2.50 -10.26
CA GLU A 140 5.34 1.16 -10.61
C GLU A 140 6.45 0.12 -10.57
N ALA A 141 7.65 0.47 -11.03
CA ALA A 141 8.79 -0.42 -10.95
C ALA A 141 9.16 -0.73 -9.50
N GLN A 142 9.14 0.28 -8.61
CA GLN A 142 9.39 0.09 -7.18
C GLN A 142 8.32 -0.79 -6.53
N GLU A 143 7.06 -0.56 -6.85
CA GLU A 143 5.95 -1.34 -6.30
C GLU A 143 5.97 -2.79 -6.79
N LYS A 144 6.23 -3.02 -8.09
CA LYS A 144 6.43 -4.36 -8.65
C LYS A 144 7.60 -5.06 -7.98
N GLN A 145 8.71 -4.36 -7.74
CA GLN A 145 9.84 -4.92 -7.03
C GLN A 145 9.48 -5.29 -5.59
N TRP A 146 8.68 -4.48 -4.90
CA TRP A 146 8.18 -4.84 -3.57
C TRP A 146 7.36 -6.14 -3.58
N PHE A 147 6.51 -6.34 -4.59
CA PHE A 147 5.81 -7.63 -4.75
C PHE A 147 6.78 -8.79 -4.97
N VAL A 148 7.81 -8.62 -5.80
CA VAL A 148 8.86 -9.63 -6.04
C VAL A 148 9.60 -9.96 -4.74
N ASP A 149 10.08 -8.93 -4.03
CA ASP A 149 10.88 -9.06 -2.81
C ASP A 149 10.09 -9.75 -1.69
N ASN A 150 8.78 -9.57 -1.68
CA ASN A 150 7.87 -10.21 -0.73
C ASN A 150 7.22 -11.48 -1.30
N ASN A 151 7.74 -12.05 -2.40
CA ASN A 151 7.25 -13.28 -3.04
C ASN A 151 5.72 -13.29 -3.27
N TYR A 152 5.17 -12.14 -3.64
CA TYR A 152 3.74 -11.92 -3.87
C TYR A 152 2.89 -12.36 -2.68
N HIS A 153 3.39 -12.16 -1.46
CA HIS A 153 2.74 -12.55 -0.21
C HIS A 153 1.30 -12.08 -0.14
N THR A 154 1.03 -10.82 -0.53
CA THR A 154 -0.34 -10.30 -0.51
C THR A 154 -1.26 -10.96 -1.52
N CYS A 155 -0.76 -11.38 -2.69
CA CYS A 155 -1.53 -12.21 -3.63
C CYS A 155 -1.86 -13.57 -2.98
N ARG A 156 -0.84 -14.24 -2.42
CA ARG A 156 -0.98 -15.57 -1.82
C ARG A 156 -1.87 -15.60 -0.57
N GLY A 157 -1.97 -14.51 0.17
CA GLY A 157 -2.89 -14.39 1.33
C GLY A 157 -4.36 -14.64 0.97
N CYS A 158 -4.76 -14.27 -0.25
CA CYS A 158 -6.11 -14.55 -0.77
C CYS A 158 -6.14 -15.72 -1.78
N HIS A 159 -5.05 -15.94 -2.51
CA HIS A 159 -4.97 -16.91 -3.59
C HIS A 159 -4.21 -18.18 -3.18
N ASP A 160 -4.94 -19.19 -2.72
CA ASP A 160 -4.40 -20.54 -2.54
C ASP A 160 -4.27 -21.23 -3.89
N LEU A 161 -3.03 -21.33 -4.38
CA LEU A 161 -2.69 -21.91 -5.68
C LEU A 161 -3.10 -23.38 -5.79
N SER A 162 -3.15 -24.12 -4.66
CA SER A 162 -3.58 -25.53 -4.64
C SER A 162 -5.08 -25.72 -4.84
N ARG A 163 -5.86 -24.65 -4.62
CA ARG A 163 -7.34 -24.66 -4.70
C ARG A 163 -7.87 -24.02 -5.98
N MET A 164 -7.00 -23.45 -6.81
CA MET A 164 -7.43 -22.83 -8.06
C MET A 164 -7.96 -23.87 -9.03
N TYR A 165 -9.17 -23.62 -9.52
CA TYR A 165 -9.86 -24.52 -10.44
C TYR A 165 -10.86 -23.75 -11.30
N ASP A 166 -10.90 -24.09 -12.59
CA ASP A 166 -11.94 -23.65 -13.51
C ASP A 166 -12.49 -24.86 -14.28
N PRO A 167 -13.78 -25.20 -14.13
CA PRO A 167 -14.40 -26.29 -14.87
C PRO A 167 -14.31 -26.15 -16.40
N LYS A 168 -14.25 -24.92 -16.91
CA LYS A 168 -14.18 -24.62 -18.34
C LYS A 168 -12.74 -24.58 -18.85
N ASN A 169 -11.77 -24.47 -17.95
CA ASN A 169 -10.36 -24.43 -18.30
C ASN A 169 -9.48 -25.14 -17.24
N PRO A 170 -9.40 -26.49 -17.27
CA PRO A 170 -8.66 -27.26 -16.27
C PRO A 170 -7.16 -26.92 -16.20
N SER A 171 -6.59 -26.37 -17.27
CA SER A 171 -5.18 -25.94 -17.30
C SER A 171 -4.85 -24.89 -16.23
N ILE A 172 -5.84 -24.09 -15.80
CA ILE A 172 -5.67 -23.09 -14.74
C ILE A 172 -5.20 -23.77 -13.45
N GLY A 173 -5.86 -24.85 -13.03
CA GLY A 173 -5.46 -25.56 -11.81
C GLY A 173 -4.08 -26.22 -11.95
N ALA A 174 -3.80 -26.81 -13.11
CA ALA A 174 -2.51 -27.44 -13.37
C ALA A 174 -1.34 -26.45 -13.32
N TRP A 175 -1.50 -25.26 -13.93
CA TRP A 175 -0.48 -24.21 -13.92
C TRP A 175 -0.21 -23.69 -12.51
N HIS A 176 -1.25 -23.39 -11.73
CA HIS A 176 -1.07 -22.89 -10.37
C HIS A 176 -0.49 -23.95 -9.42
N ALA A 177 -0.91 -25.21 -9.55
CA ALA A 177 -0.35 -26.32 -8.79
C ALA A 177 1.15 -26.55 -9.09
N LEU A 178 1.58 -26.37 -10.35
CA LEU A 178 2.99 -26.51 -10.73
C LEU A 178 3.90 -25.49 -10.02
N TYR A 179 3.37 -24.27 -9.80
CA TYR A 179 4.12 -23.16 -9.23
C TYR A 179 3.79 -22.88 -7.76
N GLN A 180 3.04 -23.76 -7.10
CA GLN A 180 2.62 -23.56 -5.70
C GLN A 180 3.83 -23.36 -4.77
N ASP A 181 4.89 -24.14 -4.96
CA ASP A 181 6.11 -24.18 -4.15
C ASP A 181 7.29 -23.39 -4.78
N GLN A 182 7.06 -22.70 -5.90
CA GLN A 182 8.10 -21.98 -6.62
C GLN A 182 7.96 -20.46 -6.41
N PRO A 183 9.08 -19.70 -6.37
CA PRO A 183 9.05 -18.25 -6.42
C PRO A 183 8.71 -17.81 -7.86
N LEU A 184 7.42 -17.80 -8.18
CA LEU A 184 6.90 -17.35 -9.48
C LEU A 184 6.48 -15.88 -9.39
N ASP A 185 6.89 -15.10 -10.40
CA ASP A 185 6.35 -13.76 -10.65
C ASP A 185 4.87 -13.83 -11.07
N CYS A 186 3.96 -13.53 -10.14
CA CYS A 186 2.52 -13.53 -10.43
C CYS A 186 2.16 -12.51 -11.52
N LEU A 187 2.83 -11.36 -11.54
CA LEU A 187 2.57 -10.27 -12.48
C LEU A 187 3.14 -10.56 -13.88
N ALA A 188 4.06 -11.50 -14.03
CA ALA A 188 4.53 -11.94 -15.35
C ALA A 188 3.38 -12.52 -16.20
N CYS A 189 2.45 -13.23 -15.57
CA CYS A 189 1.26 -13.78 -16.22
C CYS A 189 0.04 -12.86 -16.07
N HIS A 190 -0.14 -12.26 -14.88
CA HIS A 190 -1.28 -11.43 -14.49
C HIS A 190 -0.96 -9.92 -14.53
N LYS A 191 -0.44 -9.46 -15.67
CA LYS A 191 0.17 -8.12 -15.85
C LYS A 191 -0.73 -6.94 -15.45
N ASP A 192 -2.04 -7.06 -15.70
CA ASP A 192 -3.01 -5.98 -15.54
C ASP A 192 -4.04 -6.29 -14.43
N VAL A 193 -3.73 -7.20 -13.51
CA VAL A 193 -4.69 -7.69 -12.50
C VAL A 193 -5.07 -6.64 -11.45
N GLY A 194 -4.16 -5.69 -11.19
CA GLY A 194 -4.39 -4.55 -10.30
C GLY A 194 -4.92 -3.35 -11.07
N HIS A 195 -4.09 -2.85 -12.00
CA HIS A 195 -4.36 -1.61 -12.72
C HIS A 195 -4.02 -1.76 -14.21
N ASN A 196 -4.93 -1.34 -15.09
CA ASN A 196 -4.65 -1.13 -16.51
C ASN A 196 -4.70 0.36 -16.83
N TYR A 197 -3.54 0.95 -17.10
CA TYR A 197 -3.44 2.40 -17.30
C TYR A 197 -3.66 2.87 -18.73
N LYS A 198 -3.85 1.98 -19.71
CA LYS A 198 -3.97 2.37 -21.14
C LYS A 198 -5.06 3.42 -21.38
N GLN A 199 -6.22 3.23 -20.74
CA GLN A 199 -7.33 4.18 -20.87
C GLN A 199 -7.06 5.49 -20.12
N VAL A 200 -6.41 5.42 -18.96
CA VAL A 200 -6.05 6.59 -18.16
C VAL A 200 -5.03 7.44 -18.91
N ASP A 201 -3.98 6.82 -19.44
CA ASP A 201 -2.91 7.47 -20.20
C ASP A 201 -3.49 8.17 -21.44
N ALA A 202 -4.28 7.45 -22.25
CA ALA A 202 -4.92 8.02 -23.44
C ALA A 202 -5.85 9.21 -23.11
N TYR A 203 -6.55 9.16 -21.97
CA TYR A 203 -7.40 10.26 -21.53
C TYR A 203 -6.57 11.47 -21.08
N ILE A 204 -5.50 11.24 -20.32
CA ILE A 204 -4.60 12.30 -19.86
C ILE A 204 -3.92 12.98 -21.07
N ASP A 205 -3.45 12.20 -22.04
CA ASP A 205 -2.80 12.74 -23.25
C ASP A 205 -3.75 13.64 -24.05
N ALA A 206 -5.03 13.26 -24.14
CA ALA A 206 -6.03 14.02 -24.88
C ALA A 206 -6.53 15.26 -24.13
N ASN A 207 -6.69 15.18 -22.80
CA ASN A 207 -7.45 16.16 -22.01
C ASN A 207 -6.61 16.92 -20.98
N HIS A 208 -5.36 16.50 -20.73
CA HIS A 208 -4.50 17.01 -19.66
C HIS A 208 -5.16 16.98 -18.27
N ALA A 209 -6.11 16.06 -18.08
CA ALA A 209 -6.94 15.89 -16.90
C ALA A 209 -7.06 14.40 -16.56
N TYR A 210 -7.35 14.06 -15.30
CA TYR A 210 -7.71 12.69 -14.95
C TYR A 210 -9.10 12.34 -15.48
N PRO A 211 -9.35 11.08 -15.86
CA PRO A 211 -10.69 10.65 -16.22
C PRO A 211 -11.64 10.77 -15.00
N PRO A 212 -12.91 11.11 -15.22
CA PRO A 212 -13.89 11.26 -14.15
C PRO A 212 -14.12 9.93 -13.41
N LEU A 213 -13.95 9.96 -12.08
CA LEU A 213 -13.97 8.77 -11.22
C LEU A 213 -15.37 8.17 -10.99
N ASP A 214 -16.40 8.98 -11.14
CA ASP A 214 -17.82 8.60 -11.09
C ASP A 214 -18.21 7.79 -12.34
N GLU A 215 -17.65 8.11 -13.49
CA GLU A 215 -17.87 7.36 -14.73
C GLU A 215 -17.06 6.05 -14.78
N ALA A 216 -16.09 5.87 -13.89
CA ALA A 216 -15.22 4.70 -13.85
C ALA A 216 -15.98 3.38 -13.61
N TRP A 217 -17.22 3.39 -13.12
CA TRP A 217 -18.06 2.19 -13.00
C TRP A 217 -19.00 1.97 -14.20
N VAL A 218 -19.20 3.00 -15.02
CA VAL A 218 -20.21 3.04 -16.08
C VAL A 218 -19.65 2.56 -17.42
N PHE A 219 -18.35 2.74 -17.65
CA PHE A 219 -17.73 2.27 -18.89
C PHE A 219 -17.60 0.73 -18.92
N PRO A 220 -17.81 0.12 -20.10
CA PRO A 220 -17.53 -1.29 -20.29
C PRO A 220 -16.04 -1.52 -20.04
N VAL A 221 -15.73 -2.47 -19.16
CA VAL A 221 -14.37 -2.97 -19.02
C VAL A 221 -13.91 -3.44 -20.39
N ALA A 222 -12.81 -2.89 -20.91
CA ALA A 222 -12.18 -3.44 -22.10
C ALA A 222 -11.99 -4.94 -21.85
N ALA A 223 -12.46 -5.78 -22.76
CA ALA A 223 -12.57 -7.24 -22.60
C ALA A 223 -11.21 -7.98 -22.53
N THR A 224 -10.18 -7.32 -22.02
CA THR A 224 -8.84 -7.84 -21.81
C THR A 224 -8.62 -8.08 -20.32
N THR A 225 -9.45 -8.92 -19.70
CA THR A 225 -9.27 -9.30 -18.30
C THR A 225 -8.33 -10.50 -18.17
N SER A 226 -7.10 -10.19 -17.78
CA SER A 226 -6.32 -10.89 -16.74
C SER A 226 -5.53 -12.18 -17.03
N ALA A 227 -5.53 -12.73 -18.24
CA ALA A 227 -4.57 -13.78 -18.59
C ALA A 227 -3.92 -13.50 -19.95
N SER A 228 -2.59 -13.51 -19.99
CA SER A 228 -1.88 -13.80 -21.25
C SER A 228 -2.45 -15.10 -21.83
N PRO A 229 -2.53 -15.27 -23.17
CA PRO A 229 -3.02 -16.52 -23.75
C PRO A 229 -2.25 -17.69 -23.12
N MET A 230 -2.96 -18.53 -22.39
CA MET A 230 -2.35 -19.71 -21.78
C MET A 230 -1.84 -20.63 -22.89
N PRO A 231 -0.68 -21.28 -22.72
CA PRO A 231 -0.24 -22.34 -23.61
C PRO A 231 -1.33 -23.44 -23.72
N PRO A 232 -1.35 -24.21 -24.81
CA PRO A 232 -2.50 -25.03 -25.21
C PRO A 232 -3.01 -25.94 -24.08
N GLN A 233 -4.34 -26.08 -24.01
CA GLN A 233 -5.09 -26.75 -22.93
C GLN A 233 -4.82 -28.26 -22.77
N ASN A 234 -3.87 -28.83 -23.51
CA ASN A 234 -3.66 -30.27 -23.65
C ASN A 234 -2.23 -30.72 -23.32
N LEU A 235 -1.49 -29.93 -22.52
CA LEU A 235 -0.16 -30.30 -22.06
C LEU A 235 -0.25 -31.26 -20.87
N THR A 236 0.46 -32.39 -20.93
CA THR A 236 0.59 -33.32 -19.80
C THR A 236 1.46 -32.69 -18.69
N PRO A 237 1.36 -33.16 -17.42
CA PRO A 237 2.22 -32.69 -16.34
C PRO A 237 3.72 -32.76 -16.66
N GLU A 238 4.16 -33.73 -17.45
CA GLU A 238 5.54 -33.84 -17.94
C GLU A 238 5.89 -32.78 -18.99
N GLN A 239 4.96 -32.42 -19.88
CA GLN A 239 5.14 -31.34 -20.86
C GLN A 239 5.15 -29.97 -20.17
N LEU A 240 4.26 -29.76 -19.20
CA LEU A 240 4.25 -28.59 -18.31
C LEU A 240 5.57 -28.41 -17.57
N LYS A 241 6.16 -29.47 -17.02
CA LYS A 241 7.48 -29.44 -16.37
C LYS A 241 8.65 -29.22 -17.35
N LYS A 242 8.54 -29.72 -18.59
CA LYS A 242 9.55 -29.55 -19.63
C LYS A 242 9.56 -28.14 -20.21
N ASP A 243 8.37 -27.53 -20.32
CA ASP A 243 8.16 -26.19 -20.87
C ASP A 243 8.24 -25.10 -19.79
N ALA A 244 8.10 -25.47 -18.50
CA ALA A 244 8.56 -24.69 -17.36
C ALA A 244 10.09 -24.63 -17.37
N LEU A 245 10.64 -23.84 -18.28
CA LEU A 245 12.04 -23.47 -18.24
C LEU A 245 12.33 -22.88 -16.85
N PRO A 246 13.43 -23.27 -16.19
CA PRO A 246 13.87 -22.54 -15.00
C PRO A 246 13.98 -21.07 -15.39
N TRP A 247 13.34 -20.19 -14.61
CA TRP A 247 13.49 -18.76 -14.79
C TRP A 247 14.99 -18.45 -14.76
N THR A 248 15.53 -18.05 -15.91
CA THR A 248 16.88 -17.53 -16.02
C THR A 248 16.74 -16.03 -16.23
N PRO A 249 17.48 -15.19 -15.49
CA PRO A 249 17.31 -13.73 -15.47
C PRO A 249 17.68 -13.01 -16.79
N SER A 250 17.79 -13.72 -17.92
CA SER A 250 18.36 -13.18 -19.16
C SER A 250 17.35 -12.56 -20.13
N SER A 251 16.05 -12.48 -19.80
CA SER A 251 15.07 -11.77 -20.65
C SER A 251 14.85 -10.29 -20.26
N VAL A 252 15.62 -9.79 -19.30
CA VAL A 252 15.85 -8.36 -19.11
C VAL A 252 17.22 -8.02 -19.64
N SER A 253 17.29 -7.05 -20.53
CA SER A 253 18.52 -6.43 -21.02
C SER A 253 19.46 -6.11 -19.85
N SER A 254 20.56 -6.86 -19.75
CA SER A 254 21.87 -6.47 -19.21
C SER A 254 21.90 -5.39 -18.12
N ALA A 255 21.88 -5.80 -16.85
CA ALA A 255 22.78 -5.27 -15.81
C ALA A 255 22.71 -6.10 -14.50
N SER A 256 23.90 -6.44 -13.98
CA SER A 256 24.25 -6.92 -12.63
C SER A 256 23.70 -8.27 -12.14
N THR A 257 24.56 -9.28 -12.33
CA THR A 257 24.70 -10.53 -11.59
C THR A 257 24.85 -10.34 -10.06
N SER A 258 24.14 -11.15 -9.27
CA SER A 258 24.70 -12.05 -8.25
C SER A 258 23.61 -12.95 -7.67
N ALA A 259 23.78 -14.27 -7.83
CA ALA A 259 22.91 -15.31 -7.33
C ALA A 259 23.28 -15.70 -5.89
N ALA A 260 22.29 -15.80 -5.00
CA ALA A 260 22.39 -16.56 -3.75
C ALA A 260 21.01 -17.12 -3.34
N GLN A 261 20.83 -18.40 -3.64
CA GLN A 261 20.13 -19.45 -2.87
C GLN A 261 19.15 -19.01 -1.76
N ASN A 262 17.84 -19.27 -1.95
CA ASN A 262 16.84 -19.21 -0.87
C ASN A 262 16.27 -20.61 -0.56
N ALA A 263 16.43 -20.99 0.71
CA ALA A 263 15.87 -22.18 1.35
C ALA A 263 14.37 -21.99 1.70
N PRO A 264 13.61 -23.04 2.07
CA PRO A 264 12.19 -22.90 2.38
C PRO A 264 11.94 -21.95 3.56
N VAL A 265 11.01 -21.01 3.32
CA VAL A 265 10.57 -19.91 4.18
C VAL A 265 10.04 -20.45 5.51
N ASN A 266 10.62 -19.98 6.62
CA ASN A 266 10.13 -20.22 7.97
C ASN A 266 9.59 -18.90 8.51
N GLN A 267 8.27 -18.75 8.45
CA GLN A 267 7.51 -17.53 8.74
C GLN A 267 7.89 -16.82 10.05
N SER A 268 8.43 -17.52 11.05
CA SER A 268 8.85 -16.90 12.31
C SER A 268 10.21 -16.23 12.26
N LYS A 269 11.14 -16.76 11.46
CA LYS A 269 12.50 -16.23 11.31
C LYS A 269 12.53 -15.09 10.30
N ASP A 270 11.75 -15.20 9.24
CA ASP A 270 11.69 -14.20 8.17
C ASP A 270 11.05 -12.89 8.68
N VAL A 271 10.05 -12.98 9.57
CA VAL A 271 9.45 -11.79 10.22
C VAL A 271 10.43 -11.09 11.17
N GLN A 272 11.27 -11.83 11.90
CA GLN A 272 12.30 -11.23 12.75
C GLN A 272 13.41 -10.58 11.91
N GLN A 273 13.78 -11.21 10.80
CA GLN A 273 14.76 -10.65 9.87
C GLN A 273 14.24 -9.34 9.24
N ILE A 274 13.01 -9.34 8.74
CA ILE A 274 12.36 -8.15 8.17
C ILE A 274 12.23 -7.03 9.21
N ALA A 275 11.82 -7.35 10.45
CA ALA A 275 11.75 -6.37 11.53
C ALA A 275 13.13 -5.75 11.87
N ASN A 276 14.20 -6.55 11.81
CA ASN A 276 15.56 -6.09 12.04
C ASN A 276 16.10 -5.23 10.89
N GLU A 277 15.79 -5.58 9.65
CA GLU A 277 16.15 -4.81 8.45
C GLU A 277 15.42 -3.46 8.41
N LEU A 278 14.14 -3.43 8.76
CA LEU A 278 13.36 -2.20 8.94
C LEU A 278 13.95 -1.32 10.03
N ASN A 279 14.30 -1.89 11.18
CA ASN A 279 14.92 -1.16 12.28
C ASN A 279 16.28 -0.57 11.86
N GLN A 280 17.10 -1.32 11.12
CA GLN A 280 18.37 -0.80 10.57
C GLN A 280 18.14 0.35 9.57
N LYS A 281 17.16 0.25 8.66
CA LYS A 281 16.84 1.32 7.70
C LYS A 281 16.32 2.58 8.39
N ILE A 282 15.56 2.45 9.48
CA ILE A 282 15.06 3.59 10.27
C ILE A 282 16.17 4.27 11.07
N THR A 283 17.22 3.54 11.46
CA THR A 283 18.30 4.07 12.31
C THR A 283 19.48 4.64 11.52
N GLN A 284 19.51 4.50 10.18
CA GLN A 284 20.55 5.11 9.35
C GLN A 284 20.30 6.62 9.17
N PRO A 285 21.31 7.49 9.40
CA PRO A 285 21.18 8.90 9.10
C PRO A 285 21.04 9.11 7.59
N ILE A 286 20.00 9.83 7.18
CA ILE A 286 19.73 10.19 5.78
C ILE A 286 20.92 11.00 5.26
N THR A 287 21.79 10.36 4.48
CA THR A 287 22.86 11.05 3.75
C THR A 287 22.32 11.41 2.37
N PRO A 288 22.31 12.69 1.95
CA PRO A 288 21.90 13.03 0.60
C PRO A 288 22.88 12.41 -0.38
N ASN A 289 22.41 11.51 -1.24
CA ASN A 289 23.27 10.87 -2.23
C ASN A 289 23.59 11.88 -3.34
N ALA A 290 24.80 12.43 -3.30
CA ALA A 290 25.31 13.39 -4.28
C ALA A 290 25.77 12.66 -5.55
N GLN A 291 24.82 12.18 -6.36
CA GLN A 291 25.09 11.76 -7.74
C GLN A 291 23.93 12.21 -8.64
N ASN A 292 23.98 13.49 -9.00
CA ASN A 292 23.48 14.12 -10.23
C ASN A 292 23.26 15.62 -9.95
N ALA A 293 24.35 16.38 -9.85
CA ALA A 293 24.31 17.83 -9.80
C ALA A 293 25.25 18.39 -10.87
N SER A 294 24.70 18.67 -12.05
CA SER A 294 25.20 19.75 -12.90
C SER A 294 24.30 20.97 -12.66
N PRO A 295 24.83 22.13 -12.27
CA PRO A 295 24.02 23.30 -11.96
C PRO A 295 23.53 23.97 -13.25
N ALA A 296 22.23 23.90 -13.51
CA ALA A 296 21.58 24.81 -14.45
C ALA A 296 21.48 26.19 -13.80
N SER A 297 22.02 27.20 -14.47
CA SER A 297 22.09 28.59 -14.00
C SER A 297 20.69 29.17 -13.81
N ALA A 298 20.44 29.76 -12.64
CA ALA A 298 19.21 30.50 -12.34
C ALA A 298 19.13 31.82 -13.15
N PRO A 299 17.95 32.25 -13.63
CA PRO A 299 17.77 33.59 -14.18
C PRO A 299 17.83 34.64 -13.07
N LYS A 300 18.62 35.70 -13.30
CA LYS A 300 18.78 36.84 -12.39
C LYS A 300 17.43 37.55 -12.18
N ALA A 301 17.05 37.71 -10.92
CA ALA A 301 16.02 38.63 -10.48
C ALA A 301 16.44 40.09 -10.76
N GLN A 302 15.58 40.85 -11.46
CA GLN A 302 15.67 42.30 -11.52
C GLN A 302 14.96 42.87 -10.29
N ALA A 303 15.73 43.53 -9.43
CA ALA A 303 15.23 44.25 -8.27
C ALA A 303 14.64 45.60 -8.68
N THR A 304 13.45 45.85 -8.16
CA THR A 304 12.73 47.12 -8.15
C THR A 304 13.47 48.15 -7.31
N THR A 305 13.65 49.38 -7.83
CA THR A 305 13.95 50.56 -7.00
C THR A 305 12.98 51.68 -7.35
N THR A 306 12.30 52.15 -6.31
CA THR A 306 11.37 53.27 -6.22
C THR A 306 12.09 54.63 -6.35
N ALA A 307 11.49 55.59 -7.07
CA ALA A 307 11.72 57.03 -6.87
C ALA A 307 10.58 57.89 -7.47
N SER A 308 9.81 58.51 -6.56
CA SER A 308 9.24 59.88 -6.59
C SER A 308 8.61 60.51 -7.86
N THR A 309 7.31 60.81 -7.77
CA THR A 309 6.48 61.87 -8.42
C THR A 309 7.09 63.29 -8.18
N PRO A 310 6.78 64.40 -8.90
CA PRO A 310 5.46 64.71 -9.52
C PRO A 310 5.35 65.57 -10.83
N ALA A 311 4.12 65.49 -11.39
CA ALA A 311 3.30 66.52 -12.07
C ALA A 311 3.72 67.17 -13.43
N LYS A 312 2.85 66.99 -14.45
CA LYS A 312 2.27 67.99 -15.40
C LYS A 312 1.32 67.23 -16.35
N SER A 313 0.00 67.45 -16.31
CA SER A 313 -0.78 68.49 -16.98
C SER A 313 -0.80 68.42 -18.53
N THR A 314 -2.04 68.43 -19.05
CA THR A 314 -2.57 68.90 -20.35
C THR A 314 -2.54 68.00 -21.61
N ALA A 315 -3.77 67.63 -22.02
CA ALA A 315 -4.41 67.78 -23.34
C ALA A 315 -3.69 67.29 -24.61
N GLN A 316 -4.27 66.28 -25.26
CA GLN A 316 -5.14 66.41 -26.45
C GLN A 316 -5.84 65.07 -26.74
#